data_AF-A0A8B9A2K7-F1
#
_entry.id   AF-A0A8B9A2K7-F1
#
_cell.length_a   1.000
_cell.length_b   1.000
_cell.length_c   1.000
_cell.angle_alpha   90.00
_cell.angle_beta   90.00
_cell.angle_gamma   90.00
#
_symmetry.space_group_name_H-M   'P 1'
#
loop_
_entity.id
_entity.type
_entity.pdbx_description
1 polymer ?
#
loop_
_entity_poly.entity_id
_entity_poly.type
_entity_poly.pdbx_seq_one_letter_code
_entity_poly.pdbx_strand_id
1 'polypeptide(L)'
;MIPNPLLDRMEVIALAGYITDEKMHIARDYLEKTTREACGIKSEQVEVTDAALLALIENYCREAGVRNLQKQIEKIYRKIALQLVRQGVTNEQSLKVSLQQGAKQLREKSTEEPTQIADDGPGGKKLVRTQRACV
;
A
#
# COMPACT_ATOMS: atom_id res chain seq x y z
N MET A 1 20.64 12.44 23.11
CA MET A 1 21.62 13.52 23.27
C MET A 1 22.98 12.90 23.42
N ILE A 2 23.95 13.30 22.59
CA ILE A 2 25.31 12.79 22.63
C ILE A 2 26.07 13.58 23.71
N PRO A 3 26.85 12.94 24.60
CA PRO A 3 27.54 13.65 25.68
C PRO A 3 28.66 14.56 25.14
N ASN A 4 28.84 15.74 25.75
CA ASN A 4 29.81 16.77 25.33
C ASN A 4 31.25 16.27 25.10
N PRO A 5 31.81 15.33 25.90
CA PRO A 5 33.18 14.84 25.67
C PRO A 5 33.40 14.07 24.36
N LEU A 6 32.33 13.50 23.79
CA LEU A 6 32.38 12.85 22.47
C LEU A 6 32.18 13.87 21.35
N LEU A 7 31.31 14.85 21.56
CA LEU A 7 30.99 15.87 20.56
C LEU A 7 32.22 16.72 20.19
N ASP A 8 33.10 17.00 21.15
CA ASP A 8 34.34 17.76 20.93
C ASP A 8 35.35 17.03 20.03
N ARG A 9 35.20 15.70 19.86
CA ARG A 9 36.04 14.87 18.97
C ARG A 9 35.31 14.44 17.69
N MET A 10 34.08 14.90 17.48
CA MET A 10 33.25 14.52 16.33
C MET A 10 33.02 15.71 15.42
N GLU A 11 33.22 15.51 14.12
CA GLU A 11 32.70 16.43 13.11
C GLU A 11 31.21 16.14 12.88
N VAL A 12 30.37 17.16 13.06
CA VAL A 12 28.91 17.03 12.90
C VAL A 12 28.52 17.49 11.50
N ILE A 13 28.24 16.53 10.62
CA ILE A 13 27.70 16.81 9.28
C ILE A 13 26.18 16.73 9.33
N ALA A 14 25.50 17.85 9.05
CA ALA A 14 24.05 17.90 8.94
C ALA A 14 23.63 17.57 7.50
N LEU A 15 22.82 16.52 7.33
CA LEU A 15 22.24 16.17 6.04
C LEU A 15 20.82 16.74 5.94
N ALA A 16 20.52 17.37 4.80
CA ALA A 16 19.18 17.82 4.49
C ALA A 16 18.27 16.64 4.14
N GLY A 17 16.96 16.85 4.30
CA GLY A 17 15.94 15.93 3.79
C GLY A 17 15.74 16.09 2.28
N TYR A 18 15.00 15.15 1.70
CA TYR A 18 14.71 15.14 0.27
C TYR A 18 13.39 15.85 -0.06
N ILE A 19 13.36 16.59 -1.17
CA ILE A 19 12.13 17.12 -1.75
C ILE A 19 11.35 16.03 -2.51
N THR A 20 10.08 16.30 -2.86
CA THR A 20 9.21 15.33 -3.54
C THR A 20 9.81 14.81 -4.84
N ASP A 21 10.39 15.70 -5.65
CA ASP A 21 10.96 15.33 -6.95
C ASP A 21 12.22 14.46 -6.77
N GLU A 22 13.09 14.81 -5.82
CA GLU A 22 14.26 13.99 -5.46
C GLU A 22 13.83 12.60 -4.99
N LYS A 23 12.78 12.51 -4.16
CA LYS A 23 12.23 11.21 -3.74
C LYS A 23 11.68 10.41 -4.90
N MET A 24 11.08 11.07 -5.90
CA MET A 24 10.58 10.41 -7.10
C MET A 24 11.74 9.76 -7.88
N HIS A 25 12.82 10.51 -8.11
CA HIS A 25 14.03 9.99 -8.75
C HIS A 25 14.69 8.85 -7.95
N ILE A 26 14.84 9.02 -6.63
CA ILE A 26 15.38 7.97 -5.75
C ILE A 26 14.51 6.70 -5.80
N ALA A 27 13.18 6.86 -5.83
CA ALA A 27 12.26 5.74 -5.90
C ALA A 27 12.42 4.95 -7.19
N ARG A 28 12.53 5.64 -8.33
CA ARG A 28 12.66 5.04 -9.67
C ARG A 28 14.00 4.34 -9.86
N ASP A 29 15.10 5.03 -9.54
CA ASP A 29 16.44 4.56 -9.88
C ASP A 29 16.96 3.51 -8.89
N TYR A 30 16.58 3.63 -7.61
CA TYR A 30 17.13 2.80 -6.55
C TYR A 30 16.10 1.91 -5.87
N LEU A 31 15.02 2.48 -5.33
CA LEU A 31 14.10 1.71 -4.46
C LEU A 31 13.34 0.63 -5.23
N GLU A 32 12.82 0.98 -6.41
CA GLU A 32 12.10 0.06 -7.28
C GLU A 32 13.02 -1.08 -7.74
N LYS A 33 14.21 -0.75 -8.23
CA LYS A 33 15.20 -1.73 -8.69
C LYS A 33 15.61 -2.69 -7.58
N THR A 34 15.99 -2.16 -6.42
CA THR A 34 16.43 -2.95 -5.26
C THR A 34 15.30 -3.86 -4.75
N THR A 35 14.08 -3.34 -4.67
CA THR A 35 12.93 -4.12 -4.19
C THR A 35 12.54 -5.23 -5.17
N ARG A 36 12.58 -4.93 -6.47
CA ARG A 36 12.29 -5.89 -7.53
C ARG A 36 13.29 -7.06 -7.51
N GLU A 37 14.57 -6.75 -7.39
CA GLU A 37 15.65 -7.74 -7.25
C GLU A 37 15.46 -8.59 -5.99
N ALA A 38 15.17 -7.96 -4.84
CA ALA A 38 14.94 -8.67 -3.58
C ALA A 38 13.71 -9.61 -3.61
N CYS A 39 12.66 -9.25 -4.36
CA CYS A 39 11.46 -10.08 -4.51
C CYS A 39 11.56 -11.11 -5.65
N GLY A 40 12.61 -11.05 -6.49
CA GLY A 40 12.78 -11.95 -7.63
C GLY A 40 11.74 -11.77 -8.75
N ILE A 41 11.18 -10.57 -8.90
CA ILE A 41 10.14 -10.28 -9.91
C ILE A 41 10.83 -9.81 -11.21
N LYS A 42 10.41 -10.33 -12.36
CA LYS A 42 10.93 -9.90 -13.67
C LYS A 42 10.35 -8.53 -14.04
N SER A 43 11.12 -7.72 -14.77
CA SER A 43 10.72 -6.38 -15.22
C SER A 43 9.41 -6.37 -16.02
N GLU A 44 9.15 -7.43 -16.77
CA GLU A 44 7.96 -7.55 -17.65
C GLU A 44 6.66 -7.83 -16.87
N GLN A 45 6.76 -8.29 -15.62
CA GLN A 45 5.61 -8.72 -14.83
C GLN A 45 4.92 -7.55 -14.12
N VAL A 46 5.67 -6.48 -13.83
CA VAL A 46 5.21 -5.36 -13.00
C VAL A 46 5.72 -4.05 -13.56
N GLU A 47 4.79 -3.18 -13.93
CA GLU A 47 5.07 -1.80 -14.30
C GLU A 47 4.48 -0.87 -13.24
N VAL A 48 5.32 -0.03 -12.63
CA VAL A 48 4.88 1.01 -11.70
C VAL A 48 4.81 2.34 -12.45
N THR A 49 3.65 3.00 -12.40
CA THR A 49 3.45 4.31 -13.03
C THR A 49 3.98 5.44 -12.16
N ASP A 50 4.44 6.54 -12.76
CA ASP A 50 4.93 7.72 -12.00
C ASP A 50 3.83 8.31 -11.12
N ALA A 51 2.59 8.33 -11.61
CA ALA A 51 1.42 8.77 -10.84
C ALA A 51 1.21 7.93 -9.57
N ALA A 52 1.47 6.62 -9.64
CA ALA A 52 1.36 5.75 -8.47
C ALA A 52 2.46 6.03 -7.43
N LEU A 53 3.70 6.28 -7.88
CA LEU A 53 4.80 6.68 -6.98
C LEU A 53 4.53 8.03 -6.32
N LEU A 54 4.09 9.02 -7.10
CA LEU A 54 3.76 10.36 -6.60
C LEU A 54 2.64 10.30 -5.56
N ALA A 55 1.56 9.57 -5.85
CA ALA A 55 0.47 9.36 -4.90
C ALA A 55 0.95 8.67 -3.61
N LEU A 56 1.95 7.77 -3.70
CA LEU A 56 2.51 7.09 -2.55
C LEU A 56 3.34 8.04 -1.67
N ILE A 57 4.12 8.92 -2.29
CA ILE A 57 4.93 9.92 -1.61
C ILE A 57 4.03 10.91 -0.85
N GLU A 58 3.02 11.48 -1.51
CA GLU A 58 2.15 12.52 -0.94
C GLU A 58 1.22 12.00 0.17
N ASN A 59 0.64 10.82 -0.02
CA ASN A 59 -0.39 10.31 0.89
C ASN A 59 0.19 9.53 2.07
N TYR A 60 1.31 8.83 1.88
CA TYR A 60 1.80 7.87 2.87
C TYR A 60 3.17 8.23 3.47
N CYS A 61 3.95 9.12 2.86
CA CYS A 61 5.37 9.30 3.18
C CYS A 61 5.76 10.74 3.57
N ARG A 62 5.24 11.21 4.71
CA ARG A 62 5.55 12.54 5.30
C ARG A 62 6.78 12.49 6.22
N GLU A 63 7.92 12.10 5.69
CA GLU A 63 9.21 12.06 6.40
C GLU A 63 10.28 12.85 5.63
N ALA A 64 11.37 13.24 6.28
CA ALA A 64 12.49 13.90 5.60
C ALA A 64 13.29 12.92 4.71
N GLY A 65 13.31 11.63 5.05
CA GLY A 65 14.02 10.58 4.31
C GLY A 65 13.14 9.80 3.33
N VAL A 66 13.57 8.57 3.02
CA VAL A 66 12.88 7.62 2.13
C VAL A 66 12.62 6.24 2.75
N ARG A 67 12.81 6.10 4.07
CA ARG A 67 12.65 4.83 4.78
C ARG A 67 11.21 4.30 4.77
N ASN A 68 10.23 5.18 5.01
CA ASN A 68 8.82 4.83 4.91
C ASN A 68 8.42 4.57 3.46
N LEU A 69 8.93 5.36 2.51
CA LEU A 69 8.72 5.14 1.06
C LEU A 69 9.18 3.74 0.64
N GLN A 70 10.41 3.36 1.02
CA GLN A 70 10.95 2.02 0.80
C GLN A 70 10.03 0.94 1.39
N LYS A 71 9.61 1.08 2.66
CA LYS A 71 8.72 0.09 3.30
C LYS A 71 7.40 -0.10 2.56
N GLN A 72 6.82 0.97 2.02
CA GLN A 72 5.56 0.86 1.27
C GLN A 72 5.76 0.19 -0.08
N ILE A 73 6.83 0.54 -0.81
CA ILE A 73 7.19 -0.12 -2.07
C ILE A 73 7.41 -1.62 -1.84
N GLU A 74 8.19 -2.01 -0.83
CA GLU A 74 8.39 -3.42 -0.50
C GLU A 74 7.10 -4.15 -0.13
N LYS A 75 6.17 -3.50 0.60
CA LYS A 75 4.86 -4.09 0.91
C LYS A 75 4.05 -4.35 -0.35
N ILE A 76 4.08 -3.43 -1.32
CA ILE A 76 3.38 -3.59 -2.60
C ILE A 76 4.00 -4.76 -3.37
N TYR A 77 5.32 -4.79 -3.53
CA TYR A 77 6.03 -5.85 -4.23
C TYR A 77 5.82 -7.24 -3.58
N ARG A 78 5.84 -7.33 -2.25
CA ARG A 78 5.52 -8.58 -1.53
C ARG A 78 4.09 -9.06 -1.80
N LYS A 79 3.11 -8.14 -1.89
CA LYS A 79 1.73 -8.49 -2.24
C LYS A 79 1.63 -9.00 -3.68
N ILE A 80 2.32 -8.35 -4.61
CA ILE A 80 2.34 -8.76 -6.01
C ILE A 80 2.98 -10.15 -6.16
N ALA A 81 4.13 -10.38 -5.53
CA ALA A 81 4.79 -11.68 -5.53
C ALA A 81 3.86 -12.79 -5.00
N LEU A 82 3.14 -12.53 -3.90
CA LEU A 82 2.17 -13.47 -3.35
C LEU A 82 1.02 -13.75 -4.32
N GLN A 83 0.51 -12.72 -5.02
CA GLN A 83 -0.54 -12.89 -6.02
C GLN A 83 -0.07 -13.71 -7.22
N LEU A 84 1.14 -13.46 -7.73
CA LEU A 84 1.74 -14.21 -8.82
C LEU A 84 1.88 -15.70 -8.49
N VAL A 85 2.33 -16.03 -7.28
CA VAL A 85 2.44 -17.43 -6.83
C VAL A 85 1.06 -18.07 -6.67
N ARG A 86 0.09 -17.36 -6.09
CA ARG A 86 -1.28 -17.88 -5.87
C ARG A 86 -2.04 -18.12 -7.17
N GLN A 87 -1.84 -17.26 -8.17
CA GLN A 87 -2.52 -17.37 -9.46
C GLN A 87 -1.96 -18.49 -10.34
N GLY A 88 -0.85 -19.14 -9.94
CA GLY A 88 -0.35 -20.35 -10.57
C GLY A 88 -0.04 -20.14 -12.04
N VAL A 89 1.10 -19.50 -12.33
CA VAL A 89 1.78 -19.35 -13.64
C VAL A 89 0.96 -19.83 -14.84
N THR A 90 -0.10 -19.11 -15.18
CA THR A 90 -0.83 -19.29 -16.44
C THR A 90 -1.04 -17.91 -17.05
N ASN A 91 -0.21 -17.64 -18.05
CA ASN A 91 -0.21 -16.51 -18.95
C ASN A 91 0.32 -15.16 -18.45
N GLU A 92 1.14 -14.60 -19.34
CA GLU A 92 1.91 -13.36 -19.34
C GLU A 92 0.99 -12.13 -19.21
N GLN A 93 0.34 -11.97 -18.06
CA GLN A 93 -0.46 -10.78 -17.80
C GLN A 93 0.39 -9.75 -17.08
N SER A 94 0.83 -8.74 -17.83
CA SER A 94 1.40 -7.50 -17.31
C SER A 94 0.43 -6.90 -16.29
N LEU A 95 0.76 -6.94 -15.00
CA LEU A 95 -0.07 -6.35 -13.95
C LEU A 95 0.17 -4.83 -13.95
N LYS A 96 -0.68 -4.09 -14.66
CA LYS A 96 -0.74 -2.63 -14.55
C LYS A 96 -1.33 -2.26 -13.21
N VAL A 97 -0.48 -1.92 -12.23
CA VAL A 97 -0.94 -1.48 -10.91
C VAL A 97 -1.46 -0.04 -11.03
N SER A 98 -2.74 0.06 -11.36
CA SER A 98 -3.50 1.29 -11.23
C SER A 98 -3.99 1.37 -9.79
N LEU A 99 -3.57 2.38 -9.03
CA LEU A 99 -4.10 2.65 -7.69
C LEU A 99 -5.56 3.12 -7.78
N GLN A 100 -6.48 2.20 -8.09
CA GLN A 100 -7.93 2.39 -8.01
C GLN A 100 -8.58 1.32 -7.10
N GLN A 101 -7.79 0.39 -6.53
CA GLN A 101 -8.30 -0.68 -5.67
C GLN A 101 -7.75 -0.56 -4.25
N GLY A 102 -7.97 0.59 -3.62
CA GLY A 102 -7.72 0.80 -2.18
C GLY A 102 -8.97 0.71 -1.31
N ALA A 103 -10.18 0.72 -1.89
CA ALA A 103 -11.40 1.06 -1.13
C ALA A 103 -12.47 -0.05 -0.99
N LYS A 104 -12.23 -1.30 -1.41
CA LYS A 104 -13.36 -2.29 -1.46
C LYS A 104 -13.19 -3.66 -0.79
N GLN A 105 -12.11 -3.94 -0.07
CA GLN A 105 -12.00 -5.22 0.67
C GLN A 105 -11.57 -5.00 2.12
N LEU A 106 -12.47 -4.40 2.89
CA LEU A 106 -12.52 -4.58 4.34
C LEU A 106 -13.97 -4.61 4.84
N ARG A 107 -14.80 -5.49 4.26
CA ARG A 107 -16.01 -5.98 4.93
C ARG A 107 -16.51 -7.22 4.21
N GLU A 108 -16.20 -8.39 4.77
CA GLU A 108 -17.10 -9.54 4.94
C GLU A 108 -16.27 -10.79 5.25
N LYS A 109 -16.15 -11.07 6.54
CA LYS A 109 -16.13 -12.43 7.07
C LYS A 109 -17.00 -12.44 8.32
N SER A 110 -18.29 -12.67 8.08
CA SER A 110 -19.17 -13.40 8.99
C SER A 110 -19.96 -14.37 8.12
N THR A 111 -19.29 -15.44 7.66
CA THR A 111 -19.91 -16.77 7.53
C THR A 111 -20.46 -17.09 8.94
N GLU A 112 -21.67 -17.59 9.16
CA GLU A 112 -22.27 -18.76 8.53
C GLU A 112 -23.81 -18.65 8.43
N GLU A 113 -24.28 -19.23 7.34
CA GLU A 113 -25.65 -19.48 6.87
C GLU A 113 -26.36 -20.54 7.76
N PRO A 114 -27.58 -21.05 7.44
CA PRO A 114 -28.59 -20.68 6.44
C PRO A 114 -29.98 -20.55 7.13
N THR A 115 -31.10 -20.23 6.47
CA THR A 115 -32.00 -21.21 5.84
C THR A 115 -33.19 -20.44 5.23
N GLN A 116 -33.20 -20.32 3.89
CA GLN A 116 -34.27 -20.77 2.96
C GLN A 116 -35.68 -20.98 3.57
N ILE A 117 -36.83 -20.53 3.03
CA ILE A 117 -37.34 -20.37 1.65
C ILE A 117 -38.51 -19.34 1.61
N ALA A 118 -38.68 -18.76 0.42
CA ALA A 118 -39.78 -18.05 -0.28
C ALA A 118 -41.20 -17.90 0.33
N ASP A 119 -41.89 -16.79 0.04
CA ASP A 119 -42.81 -16.61 -1.12
C ASP A 119 -43.49 -15.21 -1.12
N ASP A 120 -43.70 -14.70 -2.35
CA ASP A 120 -44.68 -13.72 -2.87
C ASP A 120 -45.03 -12.37 -2.18
N GLY A 121 -44.98 -11.27 -2.97
CA GLY A 121 -45.32 -9.89 -2.57
C GLY A 121 -46.84 -9.60 -2.49
N PRO A 122 -47.34 -8.38 -2.76
CA PRO A 122 -46.80 -7.02 -2.63
C PRO A 122 -47.61 -6.19 -1.59
N GLY A 123 -47.03 -5.17 -0.97
CA GLY A 123 -47.81 -4.25 -0.13
C GLY A 123 -46.99 -3.54 0.93
N GLY A 124 -46.98 -2.21 0.89
CA GLY A 124 -46.15 -1.40 1.76
C GLY A 124 -46.47 -1.53 3.26
N LYS A 125 -45.54 -1.06 4.08
CA LYS A 125 -45.81 -0.25 5.28
C LYS A 125 -44.50 0.32 5.84
N LYS A 126 -44.59 1.63 6.06
CA LYS A 126 -43.90 2.58 6.93
C LYS A 126 -42.83 2.07 7.92
N LEU A 127 -41.81 2.94 8.13
CA LEU A 127 -41.34 3.55 9.41
C LEU A 127 -41.21 2.58 10.60
N VAL A 128 -40.14 2.54 11.40
CA VAL A 128 -39.91 3.46 12.52
C VAL A 128 -38.44 3.50 12.98
N ARG A 129 -38.03 4.70 13.40
CA ARG A 129 -36.90 5.04 14.29
C ARG A 129 -36.74 4.10 15.48
N THR A 130 -35.49 3.94 15.94
CA THR A 130 -35.17 4.19 17.35
C THR A 130 -33.69 4.50 17.54
N GLN A 131 -33.42 5.44 18.45
CA GLN A 131 -32.10 5.90 18.88
C GLN A 131 -31.50 4.96 19.95
N ARG A 132 -30.16 5.09 20.09
CA ARG A 132 -29.32 4.78 21.27
C ARG A 132 -29.17 3.31 21.68
N ALA A 133 -27.92 2.88 21.84
CA ALA A 133 -27.15 3.09 23.07
C ALA A 133 -25.66 2.83 22.82
N CYS A 134 -24.81 3.69 23.40
CA CYS A 134 -23.43 3.32 23.72
C CYS A 134 -23.46 2.21 24.77
N VAL A 135 -22.71 1.13 24.53
CA VAL A 135 -21.88 0.44 25.53
C VAL A 135 -20.62 -0.01 24.80
#